data_AF-A0A2N6TLP6-F1
#
_entry.id   AF-A0A2N6TLP6-F1
#
_cell.length_a   1.000
_cell.length_b   1.000
_cell.length_c   1.000
_cell.angle_alpha   90.00
_cell.angle_beta   90.00
_cell.angle_gamma   90.00
#
_symmetry.space_group_name_H-M   'P 1'
#
loop_
_entity.id
_entity.type
_entity.pdbx_description
1 polymer ?
#
loop_
_entity_poly.entity_id
_entity_poly.type
_entity_poly.pdbx_seq_one_letter_code
_entity_poly.pdbx_strand_id
1 'polypeptide(L)'
;MGSLEKINDKIHKLKYNISLLRSRKKAQEKSENKKKRRERARKLLRLGILFEMTSTDIYSTELIIGYLLELKEKKIYEIGALKYYGNKILTENSIEKHDQRKVIFLDTDEKKRRNHKLISLGALFEMTSTDTFSIAVLISYLENLHSLNDKEFDSYQENGKEYLKNRRKKNGE
;
A
#
# COMPACT_ATOMS: atom_id res chain seq x y z
N MET A 1 33.67 -22.81 51.67
CA MET A 1 32.29 -22.44 51.30
C MET A 1 32.18 -21.26 50.34
N GLY A 2 33.11 -20.29 50.30
CA GLY A 2 32.94 -19.06 49.50
C GLY A 2 33.20 -19.11 47.97
N SER A 3 33.44 -20.26 47.34
CA SER A 3 33.65 -20.35 45.87
C SER A 3 32.37 -20.72 45.11
N LEU A 4 31.57 -21.66 45.62
CA LEU A 4 30.31 -22.11 45.04
C LEU A 4 29.22 -21.02 45.08
N GLU A 5 29.10 -20.28 46.19
CA GLU A 5 28.19 -19.13 46.29
C GLU A 5 28.54 -18.04 45.27
N LYS A 6 29.83 -17.70 45.13
CA LYS A 6 30.30 -16.72 44.12
C LYS A 6 30.00 -17.16 42.69
N ILE A 7 30.04 -18.48 42.41
CA ILE A 7 29.67 -19.03 41.10
C ILE A 7 28.15 -18.94 40.89
N ASN A 8 27.35 -19.28 41.90
CA ASN A 8 25.89 -19.18 41.83
C ASN A 8 25.43 -17.74 41.64
N ASP A 9 26.01 -16.77 42.33
CA ASP A 9 25.73 -15.34 42.13
C ASP A 9 26.06 -14.88 40.71
N LYS A 10 27.18 -15.35 40.15
CA LYS A 10 27.53 -15.11 38.74
C LYS A 10 26.49 -15.71 37.80
N ILE A 11 26.05 -16.94 38.04
CA ILE A 11 25.01 -17.60 37.24
C ILE A 11 23.69 -16.82 37.31
N HIS A 12 23.27 -16.37 38.49
CA HIS A 12 22.07 -15.56 38.65
C HIS A 12 22.16 -14.23 37.91
N LYS A 13 23.29 -13.50 38.03
CA LYS A 13 23.53 -12.27 37.27
C LYS A 13 23.52 -12.50 35.77
N LEU A 14 24.12 -13.59 35.29
CA LEU A 14 24.12 -13.96 33.87
C LEU A 14 22.69 -14.27 33.38
N LYS A 15 21.90 -15.05 34.13
CA LYS A 15 20.49 -15.33 33.80
C LYS A 15 19.67 -14.04 33.70
N TYR A 16 19.85 -13.13 34.66
CA TYR A 16 19.20 -11.82 34.64
C TYR A 16 19.62 -11.00 33.41
N ASN A 17 20.91 -10.90 33.12
CA ASN A 17 21.43 -10.18 31.96
C ASN A 17 20.91 -10.78 30.64
N ILE A 18 20.84 -12.10 30.52
CA ILE A 18 20.23 -12.79 29.36
C ILE A 18 18.76 -12.40 29.21
N SER A 19 17.99 -12.41 30.30
CA SER A 19 16.58 -12.00 30.29
C SER A 19 16.40 -10.54 29.86
N LEU A 20 17.23 -9.64 30.40
CA LEU A 20 17.23 -8.22 30.05
C LEU A 20 17.57 -8.01 28.56
N LEU A 21 18.58 -8.69 28.04
CA LEU A 21 18.95 -8.64 26.62
C LEU A 21 17.84 -9.18 25.71
N ARG A 22 17.17 -10.27 26.10
CA ARG A 22 16.01 -10.80 25.36
C ARG A 22 14.85 -9.80 25.31
N SER A 23 14.56 -9.13 26.43
CA SER A 23 13.53 -8.09 26.49
C SER A 23 13.87 -6.91 25.58
N ARG A 24 15.13 -6.43 25.63
CA ARG A 24 15.61 -5.34 24.76
C ARG A 24 15.50 -5.71 23.28
N LYS A 25 15.89 -6.94 22.90
CA LYS A 25 15.74 -7.44 21.53
C LYS A 25 14.28 -7.41 21.07
N LYS A 26 13.34 -7.93 21.88
CA LYS A 26 11.90 -7.89 21.56
C LYS A 26 11.37 -6.46 21.39
N ALA A 27 11.80 -5.54 22.26
CA ALA A 27 11.41 -4.14 22.17
C ALA A 27 11.93 -3.47 20.88
N GLN A 28 13.18 -3.78 20.50
CA GLN A 28 13.78 -3.32 19.25
C GLN A 28 13.03 -3.87 18.02
N GLU A 29 12.79 -5.18 17.96
CA GLU A 29 12.02 -5.81 16.88
C GLU A 29 10.62 -5.19 16.74
N LYS A 30 9.94 -4.93 17.86
CA LYS A 30 8.62 -4.26 17.86
C LYS A 30 8.71 -2.83 17.31
N SER A 31 9.77 -2.10 17.65
CA SER A 31 10.01 -0.75 17.16
C SER A 31 10.27 -0.75 15.65
N GLU A 32 11.12 -1.64 15.15
CA GLU A 32 11.43 -1.79 13.73
C GLU A 32 10.20 -2.19 12.93
N ASN A 33 9.41 -3.16 13.42
CA ASN A 33 8.15 -3.55 12.78
C ASN A 33 7.12 -2.42 12.78
N LYS A 34 7.08 -1.60 13.83
CA LYS A 34 6.23 -0.40 13.87
C LYS A 34 6.66 0.63 12.82
N LYS A 35 7.97 0.82 12.63
CA LYS A 35 8.53 1.71 11.59
C LYS A 35 8.15 1.22 10.19
N LYS A 36 8.39 -0.06 9.88
CA LYS A 36 8.02 -0.70 8.60
C LYS A 36 6.53 -0.55 8.29
N ARG A 37 5.66 -0.81 9.27
CA ARG A 37 4.20 -0.65 9.10
C ARG A 37 3.80 0.79 8.79
N ARG A 38 4.43 1.77 9.46
CA ARG A 38 4.16 3.20 9.20
C ARG A 38 4.64 3.63 7.82
N GLU A 39 5.81 3.17 7.40
CA GLU A 39 6.34 3.45 6.06
C GLU A 39 5.44 2.86 4.97
N ARG A 40 5.02 1.60 5.14
CA ARG A 40 4.04 0.97 4.25
C ARG A 40 2.73 1.75 4.21
N ALA A 41 2.16 2.12 5.35
CA ALA A 41 0.91 2.88 5.40
C ALA A 41 1.02 4.24 4.67
N ARG A 42 2.16 4.94 4.78
CA ARG A 42 2.40 6.19 4.04
C ARG A 42 2.49 5.95 2.52
N LYS A 43 3.21 4.91 2.10
CA LYS A 43 3.28 4.51 0.69
C LYS A 43 1.89 4.20 0.13
N LEU A 44 1.12 3.38 0.85
CA LEU A 44 -0.24 3.01 0.45
C LEU A 44 -1.19 4.20 0.42
N LEU A 45 -1.10 5.10 1.40
CA LEU A 45 -1.89 6.34 1.39
C LEU A 45 -1.58 7.15 0.12
N ARG A 46 -0.30 7.33 -0.22
CA ARG A 46 0.12 8.07 -1.41
C ARG A 46 -0.42 7.44 -2.70
N LEU A 47 -0.41 6.12 -2.80
CA LEU A 47 -1.00 5.39 -3.92
C LEU A 47 -2.53 5.50 -3.94
N GLY A 48 -3.17 5.44 -2.77
CA GLY A 48 -4.61 5.61 -2.62
C GLY A 48 -5.11 6.97 -3.09
N ILE A 49 -4.36 8.04 -2.81
CA ILE A 49 -4.69 9.40 -3.26
C ILE A 49 -4.78 9.49 -4.79
N LEU A 50 -4.08 8.63 -5.54
CA LEU A 50 -4.20 8.61 -7.01
C LEU A 50 -5.63 8.29 -7.48
N PHE A 51 -6.33 7.40 -6.77
CA PHE A 51 -7.73 7.10 -7.06
C PHE A 51 -8.63 8.31 -6.78
N GLU A 52 -8.40 9.04 -5.70
CA GLU A 52 -9.18 10.25 -5.37
C GLU A 52 -8.88 11.40 -6.33
N MET A 53 -7.61 11.54 -6.77
CA MET A 53 -7.21 12.55 -7.75
C MET A 53 -7.87 12.35 -9.10
N THR A 54 -8.01 11.08 -9.51
CA THR A 54 -8.62 10.68 -10.78
C THR A 54 -10.12 10.41 -10.64
N SER A 55 -10.72 10.51 -9.46
CA SER A 55 -12.13 10.13 -9.20
C SER A 55 -12.48 8.68 -9.59
N THR A 56 -11.49 7.80 -9.59
CA THR A 56 -11.65 6.38 -9.92
C THR A 56 -11.99 5.51 -8.70
N ASP A 57 -12.06 6.10 -7.51
CA ASP A 57 -12.50 5.42 -6.29
C ASP A 57 -14.01 5.11 -6.26
N ILE A 58 -14.74 5.52 -7.30
CA ILE A 58 -16.15 5.18 -7.54
C ILE A 58 -16.33 3.76 -8.09
N TYR A 59 -15.29 3.20 -8.70
CA TYR A 59 -15.38 1.91 -9.39
C TYR A 59 -15.27 0.73 -8.41
N SER A 60 -15.83 -0.41 -8.81
CA SER A 60 -15.74 -1.63 -8.02
C SER A 60 -14.29 -2.10 -7.83
N THR A 61 -14.02 -2.75 -6.71
CA THR A 61 -12.69 -3.30 -6.41
C THR A 61 -12.27 -4.32 -7.46
N GLU A 62 -13.21 -5.16 -7.93
CA GLU A 62 -13.03 -6.13 -8.99
C GLU A 62 -12.56 -5.46 -10.28
N LEU A 63 -13.27 -4.42 -10.75
CA LEU A 63 -12.91 -3.70 -11.96
C LEU A 63 -11.51 -3.10 -11.86
N ILE A 64 -11.22 -2.41 -10.75
CA ILE A 64 -9.91 -1.80 -10.52
C ILE A 64 -8.81 -2.85 -10.55
N ILE A 65 -9.01 -4.00 -9.90
CA ILE A 65 -8.02 -5.08 -9.90
C ILE A 65 -7.79 -5.60 -11.32
N GLY A 66 -8.86 -5.93 -12.06
CA GLY A 66 -8.74 -6.44 -13.41
C GLY A 66 -8.01 -5.47 -14.33
N TYR A 67 -8.35 -4.18 -14.22
CA TYR A 67 -7.67 -3.13 -14.97
C TYR A 67 -6.19 -3.01 -14.59
N LEU A 68 -5.86 -2.98 -13.29
CA LEU A 68 -4.47 -2.92 -12.85
C LEU A 68 -3.66 -4.14 -13.30
N LEU A 69 -4.25 -5.34 -13.37
CA LEU A 69 -3.54 -6.52 -13.84
C LEU A 69 -3.07 -6.38 -15.29
N GLU A 70 -3.87 -5.74 -16.15
CA GLU A 70 -3.55 -5.48 -17.55
C GLU A 70 -2.37 -4.51 -17.73
N LEU A 71 -2.10 -3.63 -16.76
CA LEU A 71 -0.97 -2.70 -16.82
C LEU A 71 0.37 -3.41 -17.04
N LYS A 72 0.51 -4.62 -16.52
CA LYS A 72 1.76 -5.40 -16.62
C LYS A 72 2.03 -5.91 -18.04
N GLU A 73 0.97 -6.03 -18.85
CA GLU A 73 1.03 -6.51 -20.24
C GLU A 73 1.27 -5.37 -21.24
N LYS A 74 1.26 -4.12 -20.78
CA LYS A 74 1.49 -2.93 -21.61
C LYS A 74 2.90 -2.89 -22.17
N LYS A 75 3.01 -2.53 -23.46
CA LYS A 75 4.29 -2.39 -24.15
C LYS A 75 5.04 -1.16 -23.65
N ILE A 76 6.36 -1.17 -23.82
CA ILE A 76 7.25 -0.09 -23.34
C ILE A 76 6.83 1.29 -23.88
N TYR A 77 6.41 1.39 -25.15
CA TYR A 77 5.97 2.67 -25.71
C TYR A 77 4.65 3.17 -25.08
N GLU A 78 3.73 2.27 -24.72
CA GLU A 78 2.50 2.62 -24.02
C GLU A 78 2.82 3.13 -22.60
N ILE A 79 3.74 2.46 -21.90
CA ILE A 79 4.25 2.92 -20.60
C ILE A 79 4.91 4.30 -20.72
N GLY A 80 5.66 4.55 -21.80
CA GLY A 80 6.26 5.84 -22.09
C GLY A 80 5.21 6.95 -22.25
N ALA A 81 4.14 6.69 -23.01
CA ALA A 81 3.04 7.63 -23.19
C ALA A 81 2.31 7.90 -21.86
N LEU A 82 2.00 6.86 -21.09
CA LEU A 82 1.38 7.00 -19.76
C LEU A 82 2.23 7.88 -18.84
N LYS A 83 3.54 7.65 -18.81
CA LYS A 83 4.47 8.45 -18.00
C LYS A 83 4.47 9.92 -18.40
N TYR A 84 4.46 10.22 -19.71
CA TYR A 84 4.39 11.60 -20.20
C TYR A 84 3.12 12.31 -19.72
N TYR A 85 1.95 11.73 -19.95
CA TYR A 85 0.67 12.31 -19.53
C TYR A 85 0.54 12.40 -18.01
N GLY A 86 1.00 11.39 -17.28
CA GLY A 86 0.99 11.41 -15.83
C GLY A 86 1.84 12.52 -15.22
N ASN A 87 3.00 12.82 -15.82
CA ASN A 87 3.81 13.96 -15.39
C ASN A 87 3.07 15.28 -15.58
N LYS A 88 2.28 15.42 -16.66
CA LYS A 88 1.45 16.61 -16.87
C LYS A 88 0.40 16.77 -15.77
N ILE A 89 -0.34 15.70 -15.44
CA ILE A 89 -1.32 15.68 -14.34
C ILE A 89 -0.65 16.10 -13.01
N LEU A 90 0.49 15.49 -12.68
CA LEU A 90 1.20 15.74 -11.42
C LEU A 90 1.83 17.15 -11.35
N THR A 91 2.14 17.77 -12.49
CA THR A 91 2.65 19.14 -12.56
C THR A 91 1.54 20.15 -12.25
N GLU A 92 0.34 19.91 -12.76
CA GLU A 92 -0.84 20.74 -12.53
C GLU A 92 -1.33 20.63 -11.07
N ASN A 93 -1.35 19.41 -10.53
CA ASN A 93 -1.73 19.16 -9.14
C ASN A 93 -0.90 18.03 -8.53
N SER A 94 0.04 18.36 -7.64
CA SER A 94 0.81 17.34 -6.94
C SER A 94 -0.04 16.60 -5.92
N ILE A 95 0.35 15.38 -5.58
CA ILE A 95 -0.33 14.55 -4.56
C ILE A 95 -0.40 15.30 -3.23
N GLU A 96 0.69 15.97 -2.83
CA GLU A 96 0.78 16.67 -1.56
C GLU A 96 -0.16 17.89 -1.53
N LYS A 97 -0.27 18.63 -2.64
CA LYS A 97 -1.22 19.74 -2.76
C LYS A 97 -2.66 19.24 -2.74
N HIS A 98 -2.97 18.14 -3.42
CA HIS A 98 -4.29 17.54 -3.42
C HIS A 98 -4.68 17.08 -2.00
N ASP A 99 -3.80 16.34 -1.32
CA ASP A 99 -4.04 15.82 0.02
C ASP A 99 -4.30 16.94 1.02
N GLN A 100 -3.47 17.98 1.02
CA GLN A 100 -3.66 19.17 1.87
C GLN A 100 -5.05 19.79 1.66
N ARG A 101 -5.46 20.02 0.41
CA ARG A 101 -6.79 20.59 0.10
C ARG A 101 -7.93 19.72 0.61
N LYS A 102 -7.83 18.40 0.45
CA LYS A 102 -8.87 17.46 0.87
C LYS A 102 -8.99 17.33 2.39
N VAL A 103 -7.91 17.55 3.14
CA VAL A 103 -7.93 17.37 4.61
C VAL A 103 -8.10 18.66 5.41
N ILE A 104 -7.97 19.85 4.81
CA ILE A 104 -8.04 21.14 5.52
C ILE A 104 -9.32 21.28 6.34
N PHE A 105 -10.47 20.89 5.78
CA PHE A 105 -11.78 21.05 6.41
C PHE A 105 -12.27 19.82 7.17
N LEU A 106 -11.46 18.75 7.22
CA LEU A 106 -11.85 17.50 7.88
C LEU A 106 -11.46 17.49 9.35
N ASP A 107 -12.33 16.95 10.19
CA ASP A 107 -12.01 16.64 11.58
C ASP A 107 -11.05 15.44 11.71
N THR A 108 -10.69 15.08 12.95
CA THR A 108 -9.75 13.98 13.20
C THR A 108 -10.28 12.62 12.76
N ASP A 109 -11.57 12.34 12.94
CA ASP A 109 -12.15 11.03 12.65
C ASP A 109 -12.54 10.90 11.17
N GLU A 110 -12.91 12.00 10.51
CA GLU A 110 -13.03 12.10 9.06
C GLU A 110 -11.69 11.85 8.37
N LYS A 111 -10.60 12.49 8.85
CA LYS A 111 -9.23 12.24 8.36
C LYS A 111 -8.85 10.77 8.50
N LYS A 112 -9.13 10.14 9.65
CA LYS A 112 -8.86 8.71 9.85
C LYS A 112 -9.65 7.84 8.88
N ARG A 113 -10.95 8.11 8.70
CA ARG A 113 -11.83 7.37 7.79
C ARG A 113 -11.36 7.49 6.34
N ARG A 114 -11.07 8.70 5.86
CA ARG A 114 -10.50 8.94 4.53
C ARG A 114 -9.18 8.20 4.36
N ASN A 115 -8.24 8.36 5.29
CA ASN A 115 -6.94 7.69 5.19
C ASN A 115 -7.06 6.17 5.20
N HIS A 116 -7.99 5.60 5.98
CA HIS A 116 -8.25 4.17 5.97
C HIS A 116 -8.77 3.69 4.61
N LYS A 117 -9.76 4.39 4.02
CA LYS A 117 -10.26 4.12 2.67
C LYS A 117 -9.13 4.16 1.64
N LEU A 118 -8.34 5.23 1.64
CA LEU A 118 -7.24 5.42 0.68
C LEU A 118 -6.13 4.39 0.86
N ILE A 119 -5.77 4.01 2.09
CA ILE A 119 -4.80 2.93 2.33
C ILE A 119 -5.30 1.61 1.74
N SER A 120 -6.59 1.30 1.87
CA SER A 120 -7.19 0.10 1.28
C SER A 120 -7.17 0.13 -0.24
N LEU A 121 -7.46 1.27 -0.86
CA LEU A 121 -7.34 1.44 -2.32
C LEU A 121 -5.89 1.33 -2.80
N GLY A 122 -4.96 1.98 -2.10
CA GLY A 122 -3.54 1.88 -2.41
C GLY A 122 -3.00 0.46 -2.30
N ALA A 123 -3.58 -0.37 -1.40
CA ALA A 123 -3.20 -1.76 -1.26
C ALA A 123 -3.55 -2.60 -2.51
N LEU A 124 -4.47 -2.14 -3.37
CA LEU A 124 -4.77 -2.81 -4.63
C LEU A 124 -3.55 -2.86 -5.55
N PHE A 125 -2.74 -1.79 -5.60
CA PHE A 125 -1.48 -1.78 -6.37
C PHE A 125 -0.48 -2.82 -5.87
N GLU A 126 -0.27 -2.93 -4.54
CA GLU A 126 0.60 -3.97 -3.98
C GLU A 126 0.01 -5.37 -4.24
N MET A 127 -1.32 -5.49 -4.18
CA MET A 127 -2.01 -6.74 -4.41
C MET A 127 -1.81 -7.26 -5.83
N THR A 128 -1.85 -6.37 -6.83
CA THR A 128 -1.67 -6.68 -8.25
C THR A 128 -0.21 -6.63 -8.71
N SER A 129 0.72 -6.29 -7.81
CA SER A 129 2.16 -6.08 -8.08
C SER A 129 2.43 -4.96 -9.08
N THR A 130 1.61 -3.90 -9.07
CA THR A 130 1.73 -2.73 -9.94
C THR A 130 2.30 -1.52 -9.20
N ASP A 131 2.55 -1.63 -7.89
CA ASP A 131 3.17 -0.59 -7.07
C ASP A 131 4.64 -0.31 -7.42
N THR A 132 5.23 -1.08 -8.33
CA THR A 132 6.57 -0.93 -8.89
C THR A 132 6.65 0.09 -10.03
N PHE A 133 5.52 0.39 -10.69
CA PHE A 133 5.46 1.42 -11.72
C PHE A 133 5.59 2.81 -11.11
N SER A 134 6.14 3.74 -11.89
CA SER A 134 6.24 5.14 -11.44
C SER A 134 4.85 5.75 -11.21
N ILE A 135 4.71 6.63 -10.23
CA ILE A 135 3.46 7.32 -9.91
C ILE A 135 2.82 7.98 -11.15
N ALA A 136 3.63 8.56 -12.05
CA ALA A 136 3.15 9.15 -13.29
C ALA A 136 2.44 8.13 -14.19
N VAL A 137 2.99 6.93 -14.33
CA VAL A 137 2.33 5.85 -15.08
C VAL A 137 1.02 5.48 -14.40
N LEU A 138 1.02 5.30 -13.07
CA LEU A 138 -0.16 4.87 -12.33
C LEU A 138 -1.32 5.87 -12.40
N ILE A 139 -1.06 7.16 -12.19
CA ILE A 139 -2.12 8.18 -12.21
C ILE A 139 -2.74 8.34 -13.60
N SER A 140 -1.90 8.33 -14.65
CA SER A 140 -2.37 8.39 -16.05
C SER A 140 -3.15 7.15 -16.45
N TYR A 141 -2.69 5.98 -15.99
CA TYR A 141 -3.39 4.73 -16.24
C TYR A 141 -4.75 4.73 -15.56
N LEU A 142 -4.84 5.12 -14.29
CA LEU A 142 -6.12 5.27 -13.59
C LEU A 142 -7.06 6.23 -14.32
N GLU A 143 -6.60 7.40 -14.75
CA GLU A 143 -7.43 8.36 -15.48
C GLU A 143 -8.11 7.73 -16.71
N ASN A 144 -7.39 6.84 -17.43
CA ASN A 144 -7.93 6.15 -18.61
C ASN A 144 -9.02 5.12 -18.28
N LEU A 145 -9.23 4.76 -17.02
CA LEU A 145 -10.33 3.89 -16.59
C LEU A 145 -11.71 4.49 -16.93
N HIS A 146 -11.81 5.83 -16.98
CA HIS A 146 -13.04 6.51 -17.39
C HIS A 146 -13.39 6.37 -18.87
N SER A 147 -12.42 5.97 -19.70
CA SER A 147 -12.56 5.86 -21.15
C SER A 147 -12.87 4.45 -21.63
N LEU A 148 -13.07 3.51 -20.71
CA LEU A 148 -13.41 2.14 -21.05
C LEU A 148 -14.79 2.05 -21.71
N ASN A 149 -14.90 1.24 -22.76
CA ASN A 149 -16.20 0.84 -23.28
C ASN A 149 -16.80 -0.31 -22.46
N ASP A 150 -18.10 -0.58 -22.66
CA ASP A 150 -18.84 -1.60 -21.90
C ASP A 150 -18.18 -2.99 -21.96
N LYS A 151 -17.64 -3.39 -23.12
CA LYS A 151 -16.97 -4.70 -23.27
C LYS A 151 -15.67 -4.77 -22.48
N GLU A 152 -14.87 -3.71 -22.51
CA GLU A 152 -13.64 -3.63 -21.72
C GLU A 152 -13.97 -3.63 -20.22
N PHE A 153 -14.99 -2.87 -19.83
CA PHE A 153 -15.48 -2.81 -18.46
C PHE A 153 -15.86 -4.19 -17.93
N ASP A 154 -16.72 -4.91 -18.65
CA ASP A 154 -17.15 -6.25 -18.27
C ASP A 154 -15.97 -7.22 -18.19
N SER A 155 -15.07 -7.18 -19.18
CA SER A 155 -13.89 -8.05 -19.21
C SER A 155 -12.97 -7.82 -18.01
N TYR A 156 -12.63 -6.57 -17.70
CA TYR A 156 -11.81 -6.26 -16.53
C TYR A 156 -12.52 -6.62 -15.23
N GLN A 157 -13.83 -6.42 -15.14
CA GLN A 157 -14.58 -6.81 -13.95
C GLN A 157 -14.57 -8.34 -13.74
N GLU A 158 -14.73 -9.13 -14.79
CA GLU A 158 -14.62 -10.60 -14.73
C GLU A 158 -13.21 -11.05 -14.34
N ASN A 159 -12.18 -10.48 -14.96
CA ASN A 159 -10.78 -10.77 -14.64
C ASN A 159 -10.47 -10.48 -13.16
N GLY A 160 -11.00 -9.38 -12.62
CA GLY A 160 -10.87 -9.04 -11.20
C GLY A 160 -11.58 -10.03 -10.28
N LYS A 161 -12.80 -10.45 -10.61
CA LYS A 161 -13.55 -11.48 -9.88
C LYS A 161 -12.79 -12.79 -9.85
N GLU A 162 -12.27 -13.22 -11.00
CA GLU A 162 -11.50 -14.46 -11.12
C GLU A 162 -10.21 -14.38 -10.30
N TYR A 163 -9.48 -13.27 -10.39
CA TYR A 163 -8.28 -13.05 -9.61
C TYR A 163 -8.54 -13.19 -8.10
N LEU A 164 -9.60 -12.54 -7.59
CA LEU A 164 -9.98 -12.62 -6.18
C LEU A 164 -10.41 -14.03 -5.78
N LYS A 165 -11.18 -14.73 -6.61
CA LYS A 165 -11.59 -16.12 -6.39
C LYS A 165 -10.37 -17.05 -6.27
N ASN A 166 -9.41 -16.90 -7.17
CA ASN A 166 -8.19 -17.71 -7.17
C ASN A 166 -7.29 -17.40 -5.96
N ARG A 167 -7.28 -16.14 -5.51
CA ARG A 167 -6.54 -15.72 -4.31
C ARG A 167 -7.15 -16.31 -3.02
N ARG A 168 -8.47 -16.31 -2.88
CA ARG A 168 -9.17 -16.92 -1.73
C ARG A 168 -8.88 -18.42 -1.62
N LYS A 169 -9.02 -19.14 -2.74
CA LYS A 169 -8.64 -20.57 -2.84
C LYS A 169 -7.20 -20.84 -2.40
N LYS A 170 -6.23 -20.00 -2.81
CA LYS A 170 -4.82 -20.14 -2.40
C LYS A 170 -4.61 -19.93 -0.90
N ASN A 171 -5.45 -19.11 -0.27
CA ASN A 171 -5.37 -18.82 1.16
C ASN A 171 -6.19 -19.80 2.03
N GLY A 172 -6.89 -20.75 1.42
CA GLY A 172 -7.76 -21.70 2.14
C GLY A 172 -9.09 -21.11 2.59
N GLU A 173 -9.54 -20.01 1.95
CA GLU A 173 -10.85 -19.38 2.09
C GLU A 173 -11.80 -19.80 0.96
#